data_AF-A0A4V6D638-F1
#
_entry.id   AF-A0A4V6D638-F1
#
_cell.length_a   1.000
_cell.length_b   1.000
_cell.length_c   1.000
_cell.angle_alpha   90.00
_cell.angle_beta   90.00
_cell.angle_gamma   90.00
#
_symmetry.space_group_name_H-M   'P 1'
#
loop_
_entity.id
_entity.type
_entity.pdbx_description
1 polymer ?
#
loop_
_entity_poly.entity_id
_entity_poly.type
_entity_poly.pdbx_seq_one_letter_code
_entity_poly.pdbx_strand_id
1 'polypeptide(L)'
;MAASKVSGGLKAAMDDVKAKGRWALAAQFSFLVVSAVTLCVLLYAPRFSSAPAPYGATVGFFAPKPSSTSRTSSSAVQLGPPEHGGGGGGDADREGGGAPEQVLDNQVGSPCSSLPNHAICCDRTDYHSDVCFMAGDVRTDAASLSLLLFPPLAAPGGGGGAAADTATVEERIRPYTRKWDGYITKTIHEVTLRSARPEEATAGHHRCDVRHDAPAFVMTAGGYSHNLFHVFNDGFLPLWLTAQHLRRRVVLAALAYNPRWAGTYGEIISGLSAYPVVDLLRDRRTHCFPGAIVGTRYHDYLAVNSTRLRDNKTVVDFHRFLADAYDEHQDDSSGGGKPEATPPPPRRRPRLGIVSRKGRRVIENQAAVAELAASVGFDVDVMETATGAPLSATYASVSSYDALVGVHGADLTTFLFLRPGRAALAQVAPLGISLLSRNLFGVPAARMGLRYEQYDVSAGESSLSRRYPAGHVVVADPARARREQGGKEWDLVEHVYLRGQNVSLDLGRFRETLARLHSRWKEQQQSQVSGADALPRQ
;
A
#
# COMPACT_ATOMS: atom_id res chain seq x y z
N MET A 1 10.21 2.86 -95.26
CA MET A 1 11.29 2.07 -94.62
C MET A 1 11.69 2.75 -93.32
N ALA A 2 11.90 1.96 -92.28
CA ALA A 2 12.64 2.26 -91.04
C ALA A 2 12.38 3.62 -90.32
N ALA A 3 11.32 3.71 -89.52
CA ALA A 3 11.24 4.63 -88.37
C ALA A 3 9.95 4.40 -87.53
N SER A 4 9.77 3.26 -86.86
CA SER A 4 8.73 3.15 -85.79
C SER A 4 8.83 1.91 -84.88
N LYS A 5 10.02 1.35 -84.66
CA LYS A 5 10.18 0.17 -83.78
C LYS A 5 11.17 0.30 -82.63
N VAL A 6 11.71 1.50 -82.38
CA VAL A 6 12.66 1.73 -81.28
C VAL A 6 12.10 2.58 -80.13
N SER A 7 10.93 3.22 -80.29
CA SER A 7 10.35 4.10 -79.26
C SER A 7 9.49 3.39 -78.19
N GLY A 8 9.04 2.14 -78.42
CA GLY A 8 8.15 1.43 -77.50
C GLY A 8 8.86 0.69 -76.36
N GLY A 9 10.08 0.19 -76.61
CA GLY A 9 10.82 -0.63 -75.64
C GLY A 9 11.45 0.16 -74.49
N LEU A 10 11.91 1.39 -74.75
CA LEU A 10 12.59 2.20 -73.73
C LEU A 10 11.63 2.78 -72.68
N LYS A 11 10.38 3.09 -73.07
CA LYS A 11 9.34 3.58 -72.15
C LYS A 11 8.83 2.47 -71.23
N ALA A 12 8.63 1.26 -71.76
CA ALA A 12 8.23 0.10 -70.98
C ALA A 12 9.31 -0.35 -69.96
N ALA A 13 10.59 -0.27 -70.33
CA ALA A 13 11.69 -0.60 -69.42
C ALA A 13 11.87 0.44 -68.29
N MET A 14 11.62 1.73 -68.56
CA MET A 14 11.73 2.79 -67.54
C MET A 14 10.56 2.78 -66.55
N ASP A 15 9.36 2.43 -67.01
CA ASP A 15 8.18 2.28 -66.14
C ASP A 15 8.26 1.02 -65.25
N ASP A 16 8.85 -0.08 -65.75
CA ASP A 16 9.10 -1.30 -64.95
C ASP A 16 10.17 -1.10 -63.86
N VAL A 17 11.24 -0.33 -64.15
CA VAL A 17 12.26 0.03 -63.13
C VAL A 17 11.70 1.00 -62.08
N LYS A 18 10.82 1.93 -62.47
CA LYS A 18 10.17 2.87 -61.54
C LYS A 18 9.11 2.18 -60.66
N ALA A 19 8.42 1.17 -61.20
CA ALA A 19 7.53 0.31 -60.43
C ALA A 19 8.33 -0.57 -59.44
N LYS A 20 9.34 -1.30 -59.92
CA LYS A 20 10.18 -2.17 -59.05
C LYS A 20 10.93 -1.39 -57.97
N GLY A 21 11.42 -0.19 -58.25
CA GLY A 21 12.05 0.69 -57.26
C GLY A 21 11.08 1.20 -56.18
N ARG A 22 9.83 1.50 -56.53
CA ARG A 22 8.78 1.88 -55.56
C ARG A 22 8.34 0.71 -54.68
N TRP A 23 8.26 -0.51 -55.23
CA TRP A 23 7.97 -1.71 -54.45
C TRP A 23 9.14 -2.13 -53.56
N ALA A 24 10.38 -1.96 -54.01
CA ALA A 24 11.57 -2.22 -53.19
C ALA A 24 11.71 -1.23 -52.03
N LEU A 25 11.48 0.08 -52.27
CA LEU A 25 11.47 1.09 -51.21
C LEU A 25 10.28 0.90 -50.25
N ALA A 26 9.09 0.56 -50.75
CA ALA A 26 7.93 0.26 -49.91
C ALA A 26 8.13 -1.03 -49.09
N ALA A 27 8.77 -2.05 -49.65
CA ALA A 27 9.11 -3.28 -48.93
C ALA A 27 10.20 -3.04 -47.88
N GLN A 28 11.23 -2.24 -48.17
CA GLN A 28 12.26 -1.87 -47.20
C GLN A 28 11.72 -0.95 -46.09
N PHE A 29 10.83 0.00 -46.40
CA PHE A 29 10.14 0.81 -45.37
C PHE A 29 9.20 -0.05 -44.53
N SER A 30 8.47 -0.98 -45.15
CA SER A 30 7.60 -1.90 -44.42
C SER A 30 8.40 -2.84 -43.53
N PHE A 31 9.54 -3.35 -43.98
CA PHE A 31 10.42 -4.16 -43.13
C PHE A 31 11.03 -3.34 -41.98
N LEU A 32 11.48 -2.11 -42.20
CA LEU A 32 12.01 -1.25 -41.14
C LEU A 32 10.93 -0.83 -40.13
N VAL A 33 9.73 -0.49 -40.59
CA VAL A 33 8.60 -0.14 -39.71
C VAL A 33 8.08 -1.37 -38.97
N VAL A 34 7.96 -2.53 -39.62
CA VAL A 34 7.57 -3.78 -38.95
C VAL A 34 8.65 -4.22 -37.96
N SER A 35 9.94 -4.11 -38.29
CA SER A 35 11.03 -4.40 -37.35
C SER A 35 11.10 -3.41 -36.19
N ALA A 36 10.87 -2.12 -36.42
CA ALA A 36 10.83 -1.11 -35.35
C ALA A 36 9.59 -1.27 -34.46
N VAL A 37 8.42 -1.58 -35.03
CA VAL A 37 7.19 -1.87 -34.28
C VAL A 37 7.33 -3.20 -33.53
N THR A 38 7.95 -4.22 -34.12
CA THR A 38 8.21 -5.50 -33.44
C THR A 38 9.25 -5.34 -32.32
N LEU A 39 10.29 -4.52 -32.52
CA LEU A 39 11.27 -4.19 -31.48
C LEU A 39 10.63 -3.36 -30.36
N CYS A 40 9.76 -2.38 -30.69
CA CYS A 40 8.99 -1.63 -29.70
C CYS A 40 7.99 -2.52 -28.96
N VAL A 41 7.34 -3.49 -29.62
CA VAL A 41 6.48 -4.49 -28.96
C VAL A 41 7.32 -5.45 -28.10
N LEU A 42 8.53 -5.83 -28.50
CA LEU A 42 9.39 -6.68 -27.65
C LEU A 42 10.02 -5.92 -26.46
N LEU A 43 10.25 -4.61 -26.60
CA LEU A 43 10.80 -3.75 -25.54
C LEU A 43 9.73 -3.14 -24.62
N TYR A 44 8.49 -2.96 -25.09
CA TYR A 44 7.41 -2.31 -24.34
C TYR A 44 6.13 -3.14 -24.17
N ALA A 45 6.01 -4.34 -24.76
CA ALA A 45 4.91 -5.23 -24.38
C ALA A 45 5.14 -5.73 -22.95
N PRO A 46 4.14 -5.62 -22.06
CA PRO A 46 4.18 -6.35 -20.81
C PRO A 46 4.22 -7.83 -21.16
N ARG A 47 5.30 -8.53 -20.75
CA ARG A 47 5.39 -9.98 -20.89
C ARG A 47 4.32 -10.64 -20.01
N PHE A 48 3.10 -10.74 -20.53
CA PHE A 48 2.11 -11.69 -20.05
C PHE A 48 2.39 -13.02 -20.74
N SER A 49 3.24 -13.82 -20.10
CA SER A 49 3.40 -15.23 -20.45
C SER A 49 3.50 -16.03 -19.16
N SER A 50 2.34 -16.48 -18.71
CA SER A 50 2.21 -17.63 -17.81
C SER A 50 0.89 -18.29 -18.16
N ALA A 51 0.95 -19.36 -18.94
CA ALA A 51 -0.15 -20.31 -19.05
C ALA A 51 -0.45 -20.91 -17.66
N PRO A 52 -1.71 -21.30 -17.37
CA PRO A 52 -2.07 -21.79 -16.05
C PRO A 52 -1.56 -23.22 -15.85
N ALA A 53 -0.69 -23.41 -14.87
CA ALA A 53 -0.38 -24.73 -14.31
C ALA A 53 -1.26 -24.96 -13.06
N PRO A 54 -1.61 -26.22 -12.74
CA PRO A 54 -2.81 -26.53 -11.96
C PRO A 54 -2.68 -26.23 -10.46
N TYR A 55 -3.84 -25.89 -9.91
CA TYR A 55 -4.14 -25.48 -8.54
C TYR A 55 -3.74 -26.47 -7.45
N GLY A 56 -3.27 -25.93 -6.32
CA GLY A 56 -3.13 -26.63 -5.06
C GLY A 56 -2.38 -25.82 -4.00
N ALA A 57 -3.01 -24.78 -3.45
CA ALA A 57 -2.55 -24.15 -2.21
C ALA A 57 -3.76 -23.90 -1.31
N THR A 58 -3.88 -24.70 -0.25
CA THR A 58 -4.85 -24.53 0.84
C THR A 58 -4.58 -23.22 1.56
N VAL A 59 -5.41 -22.20 1.32
CA VAL A 59 -5.38 -20.93 2.06
C VAL A 59 -6.49 -20.93 3.11
N GLY A 60 -6.14 -21.27 4.35
CA GLY A 60 -7.05 -21.16 5.49
C GLY A 60 -7.12 -19.71 5.97
N PHE A 61 -8.14 -18.96 5.54
CA PHE A 61 -8.42 -17.60 6.04
C PHE A 61 -9.11 -17.57 7.42
N PHE A 62 -9.36 -18.76 8.01
CA PHE A 62 -10.01 -18.90 9.30
C PHE A 62 -9.22 -19.84 10.22
N ALA A 63 -8.04 -19.40 10.67
CA ALA A 63 -7.45 -19.98 11.87
C ALA A 63 -8.21 -19.42 13.09
N PRO A 64 -8.71 -20.27 14.00
CA PRO A 64 -9.36 -19.79 15.22
C PRO A 64 -8.33 -19.11 16.13
N LYS A 65 -8.71 -17.95 16.70
CA LYS A 65 -7.94 -17.32 17.78
C LYS A 65 -7.87 -18.29 18.98
N PRO A 66 -6.72 -18.44 19.65
CA PRO A 66 -6.69 -19.11 20.94
C PRO A 66 -7.47 -18.27 21.95
N SER A 67 -8.59 -18.82 22.42
CA SER A 67 -9.37 -18.29 23.53
C SER A 67 -8.61 -18.56 24.83
N SER A 68 -7.97 -17.55 25.41
CA SER A 68 -7.54 -17.60 26.80
C SER A 68 -8.74 -17.30 27.70
N THR A 69 -9.46 -18.34 28.12
CA THR A 69 -10.34 -18.28 29.28
C THR A 69 -9.48 -18.11 30.53
N SER A 70 -9.44 -16.92 31.11
CA SER A 70 -9.08 -16.74 32.51
C SER A 70 -10.32 -16.28 33.27
N ARG A 71 -10.66 -17.05 34.30
CA ARG A 71 -11.74 -16.73 35.24
C ARG A 71 -11.28 -15.52 36.06
N THR A 72 -12.02 -14.43 36.02
CA THR A 72 -11.90 -13.36 37.00
C THR A 72 -13.09 -13.43 37.95
N SER A 73 -12.81 -13.87 39.17
CA SER A 73 -13.67 -13.66 40.34
C SER A 73 -13.73 -12.16 40.66
N SER A 74 -14.96 -11.68 40.83
CA SER A 74 -15.33 -10.36 41.29
C SER A 74 -14.73 -10.00 42.65
N SER A 75 -14.15 -8.81 42.78
CA SER A 75 -14.14 -8.03 44.01
C SER A 75 -13.99 -6.55 43.64
N ALA A 76 -15.01 -5.76 43.99
CA ALA A 76 -15.07 -4.33 43.80
C ALA A 76 -14.22 -3.61 44.86
N VAL A 77 -13.43 -2.61 44.45
CA VAL A 77 -12.99 -1.52 45.33
C VAL A 77 -13.00 -0.22 44.51
N GLN A 78 -13.56 0.81 45.14
CA GLN A 78 -13.87 2.12 44.60
C GLN A 78 -12.74 3.15 44.89
N LEU A 79 -12.64 4.12 43.98
CA LEU A 79 -12.28 5.55 44.16
C LEU A 79 -10.82 6.01 44.28
N GLY A 80 -10.49 7.02 43.46
CA GLY A 80 -9.45 8.03 43.67
C GLY A 80 -8.92 8.65 42.36
N PRO A 81 -9.12 9.96 42.06
CA PRO A 81 -8.49 10.64 40.92
C PRO A 81 -7.02 11.03 41.23
N PRO A 82 -6.15 11.20 40.22
CA PRO A 82 -4.74 11.50 40.45
C PRO A 82 -4.52 12.99 40.75
N GLU A 83 -3.77 13.25 41.81
CA GLU A 83 -3.30 14.59 42.19
C GLU A 83 -2.19 15.09 41.27
N HIS A 84 -2.24 16.39 40.99
CA HIS A 84 -1.16 17.19 40.42
C HIS A 84 0.03 17.27 41.39
N GLY A 85 1.23 16.95 40.90
CA GLY A 85 2.50 17.27 41.56
C GLY A 85 3.50 17.77 40.54
N GLY A 86 3.65 19.09 40.43
CA GLY A 86 4.77 19.73 39.75
C GLY A 86 5.98 19.81 40.69
N GLY A 87 7.18 19.62 40.13
CA GLY A 87 8.45 19.84 40.81
C GLY A 87 9.57 19.89 39.78
N GLY A 88 10.16 21.07 39.61
CA GLY A 88 11.30 21.33 38.71
C GLY A 88 12.66 21.27 39.41
N GLY A 89 13.71 21.43 38.59
CA GLY A 89 15.13 21.42 38.94
C GLY A 89 15.77 20.10 38.50
N GLY A 90 16.73 20.01 37.58
CA GLY A 90 17.79 20.94 37.23
C GLY A 90 19.10 20.23 37.55
N ASP A 91 19.71 19.57 36.57
CA ASP A 91 21.14 19.23 36.57
C ASP A 91 21.60 19.03 35.13
N ALA A 92 22.42 19.98 34.68
CA ALA A 92 23.28 19.85 33.53
C ALA A 92 24.59 19.20 33.99
N ASP A 93 25.13 18.32 33.14
CA ASP A 93 26.55 17.97 32.97
C ASP A 93 26.81 16.45 32.96
N ARG A 94 26.75 15.88 31.75
CA ARG A 94 27.80 14.97 31.29
C ARG A 94 27.82 14.94 29.75
N GLU A 95 28.73 15.71 29.17
CA GLU A 95 29.16 15.55 27.79
C GLU A 95 29.76 14.15 27.60
N GLY A 96 28.96 13.25 27.03
CA GLY A 96 29.45 12.13 26.24
C GLY A 96 29.09 12.44 24.79
N GLY A 97 30.06 12.87 23.99
CA GLY A 97 29.92 13.16 22.55
C GLY A 97 29.69 11.90 21.70
N GLY A 98 28.75 11.03 22.10
CA GLY A 98 28.21 9.97 21.26
C GLY A 98 27.07 10.53 20.41
N ALA A 99 27.06 10.22 19.12
CA ALA A 99 25.88 10.46 18.29
C ALA A 99 24.64 9.87 18.99
N PRO A 100 23.48 10.57 18.98
CA PRO A 100 22.28 10.06 19.64
C PRO A 100 21.97 8.65 19.13
N GLU A 101 21.74 7.73 20.07
CA GLU A 101 21.45 6.32 19.77
C GLU A 101 20.26 6.23 18.80
N GLN A 102 20.51 5.68 17.61
CA GLN A 102 19.51 5.61 16.56
C GLN A 102 18.51 4.50 16.87
N VAL A 103 17.30 4.87 17.28
CA VAL A 103 16.22 3.91 17.57
C VAL A 103 15.66 3.35 16.25
N LEU A 104 16.13 2.17 15.85
CA LEU A 104 15.69 1.52 14.60
C LEU A 104 14.31 0.87 14.72
N ASP A 105 13.92 0.39 15.91
CA ASP A 105 12.66 -0.32 16.12
C ASP A 105 11.72 0.40 17.10
N ASN A 106 10.55 0.78 16.59
CA ASN A 106 9.51 1.43 17.37
C ASN A 106 8.47 0.43 17.96
N GLN A 107 8.62 -0.87 17.68
CA GLN A 107 7.68 -1.87 18.21
C GLN A 107 7.92 -2.16 19.70
N VAL A 108 6.84 -2.13 20.48
CA VAL A 108 6.82 -2.53 21.89
C VAL A 108 6.98 -4.05 22.00
N GLY A 109 7.84 -4.50 22.91
CA GLY A 109 8.04 -5.92 23.17
C GLY A 109 8.78 -6.68 22.07
N SER A 110 9.41 -5.99 21.11
CA SER A 110 10.25 -6.68 20.13
C SER A 110 11.53 -7.22 20.78
N PRO A 111 11.97 -8.46 20.45
CA PRO A 111 13.25 -9.00 20.87
C PRO A 111 14.46 -8.16 20.38
N CYS A 112 14.30 -7.35 19.34
CA CYS A 112 15.37 -6.50 18.81
C CYS A 112 15.37 -5.07 19.36
N SER A 113 14.52 -4.77 20.34
CA SER A 113 14.37 -3.40 20.84
C SER A 113 15.56 -2.85 21.62
N SER A 114 16.43 -3.72 22.14
CA SER A 114 17.68 -3.39 22.82
C SER A 114 18.89 -3.86 22.02
N LEU A 115 18.82 -3.79 20.69
CA LEU A 115 19.91 -4.20 19.80
C LEU A 115 21.19 -3.41 20.13
N PRO A 116 22.29 -4.08 20.53
CA PRO A 116 23.56 -3.40 20.74
C PRO A 116 24.10 -2.78 19.44
N ASN A 117 24.91 -1.74 19.57
CA ASN A 117 25.63 -1.21 18.41
C ASN A 117 26.58 -2.29 17.83
N HIS A 118 26.76 -2.30 16.52
CA HIS A 118 27.51 -3.33 15.79
C HIS A 118 26.94 -4.75 15.94
N ALA A 119 25.60 -4.89 15.94
CA ALA A 119 24.93 -6.19 15.94
C ALA A 119 23.82 -6.29 14.88
N ILE A 120 23.42 -7.54 14.60
CA ILE A 120 22.29 -7.91 13.74
C ILE A 120 21.24 -8.62 14.60
N CYS A 121 19.97 -8.27 14.46
CA CYS A 121 18.86 -8.98 15.10
C CYS A 121 17.66 -9.09 14.17
N CYS A 122 17.01 -10.25 14.15
CA CYS A 122 15.78 -10.48 13.38
C CYS A 122 14.62 -10.84 14.31
N ASP A 123 13.53 -10.10 14.18
CA ASP A 123 12.26 -10.40 14.81
C ASP A 123 11.38 -11.19 13.83
N ARG A 124 11.19 -12.47 14.15
CA ARG A 124 10.37 -13.43 13.38
C ARG A 124 9.11 -13.89 14.13
N THR A 125 8.73 -13.14 15.18
CA THR A 125 7.62 -13.50 16.07
C THR A 125 6.25 -13.29 15.44
N ASP A 126 6.16 -12.39 14.46
CA ASP A 126 4.90 -12.09 13.78
C ASP A 126 4.60 -13.10 12.66
N TYR A 127 3.35 -13.55 12.59
CA TYR A 127 2.90 -14.50 11.56
C TYR A 127 2.94 -13.90 10.13
N HIS A 128 2.77 -12.59 10.01
CA HIS A 128 2.63 -11.92 8.73
C HIS A 128 3.95 -11.43 8.14
N SER A 129 4.96 -11.16 8.94
CA SER A 129 6.19 -10.50 8.47
C SER A 129 7.38 -10.79 9.37
N ASP A 130 8.55 -10.93 8.76
CA ASP A 130 9.82 -10.82 9.46
C ASP A 130 10.40 -9.41 9.28
N VAL A 131 11.15 -8.93 10.28
CA VAL A 131 11.96 -7.71 10.16
C VAL A 131 13.31 -7.92 10.83
N CYS A 132 14.36 -7.44 10.20
CA CYS A 132 15.71 -7.46 10.75
C CYS A 132 16.27 -6.05 10.90
N PHE A 133 17.16 -5.89 11.87
CA PHE A 133 17.78 -4.63 12.22
C PHE A 133 19.30 -4.82 12.28
N MET A 134 20.04 -3.85 11.78
CA MET A 134 21.50 -3.79 11.84
C MET A 134 21.90 -2.41 12.38
N ALA A 135 22.67 -2.37 13.46
CA ALA A 135 23.19 -1.13 14.02
C ALA A 135 24.69 -1.02 13.75
N GLY A 136 25.17 0.12 13.25
CA GLY A 136 26.59 0.36 12.96
C GLY A 136 26.90 0.60 11.48
N ASP A 137 28.14 0.38 11.05
CA ASP A 137 28.58 0.62 9.66
C ASP A 137 28.05 -0.48 8.73
N VAL A 138 26.89 -0.23 8.11
CA VAL A 138 26.22 -1.16 7.20
C VAL A 138 26.51 -0.76 5.76
N ARG A 139 27.03 -1.70 4.96
CA ARG A 139 27.39 -1.47 3.56
C ARG A 139 26.67 -2.43 2.63
N THR A 140 26.21 -1.95 1.48
CA THR A 140 25.58 -2.80 0.47
C THR A 140 26.61 -3.53 -0.38
N ASP A 141 26.34 -4.81 -0.65
CA ASP A 141 27.00 -5.57 -1.71
C ASP A 141 25.99 -5.94 -2.78
N ALA A 142 26.05 -5.20 -3.91
CA ALA A 142 25.13 -5.37 -5.03
C ALA A 142 25.35 -6.68 -5.82
N ALA A 143 26.52 -7.33 -5.69
CA ALA A 143 26.79 -8.57 -6.40
C ALA A 143 26.05 -9.76 -5.78
N SER A 144 25.99 -9.80 -4.45
CA SER A 144 25.35 -10.89 -3.69
C SER A 144 23.97 -10.54 -3.13
N LEU A 145 23.50 -9.30 -3.33
CA LEU A 145 22.30 -8.75 -2.68
C LEU A 145 22.37 -8.89 -1.15
N SER A 146 23.48 -8.41 -0.59
CA SER A 146 23.74 -8.49 0.85
C SER A 146 23.88 -7.10 1.49
N LEU A 147 23.56 -7.03 2.78
CA LEU A 147 24.02 -5.96 3.66
C LEU A 147 25.07 -6.51 4.61
N LEU A 148 26.23 -5.85 4.62
CA LEU A 148 27.40 -6.25 5.37
C LEU A 148 27.60 -5.30 6.55
N LEU A 149 27.70 -5.85 7.75
CA LEU A 149 28.04 -5.10 8.96
C LEU A 149 29.55 -5.08 9.17
N PHE A 150 30.16 -3.91 9.11
CA PHE A 150 31.60 -3.75 9.32
C PHE A 150 31.91 -3.55 10.81
N PRO A 151 32.98 -4.19 11.32
CA PRO A 151 33.42 -3.97 12.69
C PRO A 151 33.93 -2.52 12.86
N PRO A 152 33.91 -1.99 14.09
CA PRO A 152 34.55 -0.72 14.38
C PRO A 152 36.03 -0.76 13.97
N LEU A 153 36.53 0.32 13.37
CA LEU A 153 37.97 0.48 13.15
C LEU A 153 38.66 0.52 14.52
N ALA A 154 39.58 -0.42 14.77
CA ALA A 154 40.35 -0.43 16.01
C ALA A 154 41.12 0.89 16.15
N ALA A 155 41.02 1.54 17.31
CA ALA A 155 41.81 2.72 17.62
C ALA A 155 43.31 2.38 17.52
N PRO A 156 44.15 3.25 16.92
CA PRO A 156 45.59 3.00 16.87
C PRO A 156 46.13 3.03 18.32
N GLY A 157 46.50 1.87 18.86
CA GLY A 157 47.12 1.73 20.19
C GLY A 157 46.40 0.81 21.18
N GLY A 158 45.22 0.28 20.86
CA GLY A 158 44.56 -0.73 21.69
C GLY A 158 45.08 -2.14 21.35
N GLY A 159 45.90 -2.72 22.24
CA GLY A 159 46.42 -4.08 22.11
C GLY A 159 45.32 -5.11 21.82
N GLY A 160 45.63 -6.05 20.92
CA GLY A 160 44.72 -7.09 20.44
C GLY A 160 43.99 -7.79 21.58
N GLY A 161 42.69 -7.56 21.66
CA GLY A 161 41.81 -8.14 22.66
C GLY A 161 40.50 -8.58 22.03
N ALA A 162 40.35 -9.89 21.89
CA ALA A 162 39.14 -10.62 21.50
C ALA A 162 38.55 -10.29 20.12
N ALA A 163 39.13 -10.88 19.08
CA ALA A 163 38.29 -11.50 18.05
C ALA A 163 37.53 -12.63 18.77
N ALA A 164 36.41 -12.29 19.42
CA ALA A 164 35.48 -13.29 19.86
C ALA A 164 35.08 -14.08 18.61
N ASP A 165 35.12 -15.40 18.70
CA ASP A 165 34.48 -16.34 17.77
C ASP A 165 32.95 -16.07 17.79
N THR A 166 32.53 -14.92 17.29
CA THR A 166 31.15 -14.70 16.91
C THR A 166 30.98 -15.49 15.64
N ALA A 167 30.43 -16.70 15.76
CA ALA A 167 29.89 -17.46 14.64
C ALA A 167 29.25 -16.45 13.68
N THR A 168 29.67 -16.45 12.42
CA THR A 168 29.20 -15.50 11.42
C THR A 168 27.68 -15.60 11.33
N VAL A 169 26.97 -14.71 12.02
CA VAL A 169 25.51 -14.66 11.99
C VAL A 169 25.15 -14.21 10.59
N GLU A 170 24.73 -15.16 9.77
CA GLU A 170 24.15 -14.92 8.45
C GLU A 170 22.64 -15.10 8.57
N GLU A 171 21.91 -14.01 8.33
CA GLU A 171 20.46 -13.98 8.31
C GLU A 171 19.97 -13.83 6.88
N ARG A 172 18.87 -14.51 6.56
CA ARG A 172 18.22 -14.41 5.24
C ARG A 172 16.77 -14.02 5.43
N ILE A 173 16.33 -13.03 4.66
CA ILE A 173 15.00 -12.43 4.82
C ILE A 173 14.42 -12.02 3.46
N ARG A 174 13.12 -12.19 3.31
CA ARG A 174 12.33 -11.66 2.20
C ARG A 174 11.52 -10.47 2.74
N PRO A 175 11.93 -9.22 2.47
CA PRO A 175 11.38 -8.04 3.12
C PRO A 175 10.04 -7.66 2.49
N TYR A 176 9.01 -8.44 2.81
CA TYR A 176 7.64 -8.28 2.34
C TYR A 176 6.66 -8.80 3.41
N THR A 177 5.47 -8.22 3.46
CA THR A 177 4.38 -8.74 4.29
C THR A 177 3.83 -10.03 3.67
N ARG A 178 3.08 -10.84 4.41
CA ARG A 178 2.58 -12.16 3.97
C ARG A 178 3.66 -13.25 3.85
N LYS A 179 4.57 -13.32 4.81
CA LYS A 179 5.52 -14.45 4.96
C LYS A 179 4.86 -15.83 4.85
N TRP A 180 3.60 -15.96 5.29
CA TRP A 180 2.82 -17.18 5.22
C TRP A 180 2.34 -17.56 3.80
N ASP A 181 2.30 -16.62 2.87
CA ASP A 181 1.83 -16.85 1.50
C ASP A 181 2.99 -17.35 0.63
N GLY A 182 3.06 -18.68 0.49
CA GLY A 182 4.11 -19.34 -0.29
C GLY A 182 4.05 -19.07 -1.80
N TYR A 183 2.93 -18.58 -2.34
CA TYR A 183 2.85 -18.19 -3.76
C TYR A 183 3.58 -16.86 -3.98
N ILE A 184 3.23 -15.83 -3.21
CA ILE A 184 3.84 -14.51 -3.38
C ILE A 184 5.29 -14.50 -2.93
N THR A 185 5.63 -15.21 -1.84
CA THR A 185 6.97 -15.24 -1.26
C THR A 185 8.04 -15.70 -2.27
N LYS A 186 7.68 -16.60 -3.20
CA LYS A 186 8.58 -17.05 -4.29
C LYS A 186 9.02 -15.93 -5.23
N THR A 187 8.20 -14.88 -5.36
CA THR A 187 8.48 -13.72 -6.22
C THR A 187 9.30 -12.64 -5.52
N ILE A 188 9.44 -12.71 -4.19
CA ILE A 188 10.16 -11.70 -3.39
C ILE A 188 11.64 -12.04 -3.36
N HIS A 189 12.51 -11.06 -3.59
CA HIS A 189 13.96 -11.25 -3.50
C HIS A 189 14.38 -11.53 -2.05
N GLU A 190 15.28 -12.48 -1.87
CA GLU A 190 15.86 -12.81 -0.58
C GLU A 190 17.15 -12.01 -0.40
N VAL A 191 17.24 -11.29 0.72
CA VAL A 191 18.37 -10.44 1.10
C VAL A 191 19.16 -11.16 2.19
N THR A 192 20.48 -11.15 2.05
CA THR A 192 21.39 -11.71 3.06
C THR A 192 21.96 -10.61 3.95
N LEU A 193 21.95 -10.81 5.26
CA LEU A 193 22.54 -9.91 6.25
C LEU A 193 23.64 -10.66 6.98
N ARG A 194 24.84 -10.11 7.02
CA ARG A 194 25.96 -10.76 7.73
C ARG A 194 27.02 -9.77 8.16
N SER A 195 27.88 -10.20 9.06
CA SER A 195 29.11 -9.46 9.36
C SER A 195 30.10 -9.56 8.19
N ALA A 196 30.84 -8.49 7.95
CA ALA A 196 31.94 -8.47 6.98
C ALA A 196 33.06 -9.40 7.47
N ARG A 197 33.61 -10.21 6.57
CA ARG A 197 34.74 -11.08 6.88
C ARG A 197 36.01 -10.24 7.06
N PRO A 198 37.03 -10.72 7.79
CA PRO A 198 38.28 -9.97 7.99
C PRO A 198 38.97 -9.53 6.69
N GLU A 199 38.92 -10.39 5.67
CA GLU A 199 39.42 -10.11 4.31
C GLU A 199 38.64 -8.99 3.61
N GLU A 200 37.32 -8.94 3.78
CA GLU A 200 36.45 -7.87 3.23
C GLU A 200 36.62 -6.56 4.00
N ALA A 201 36.85 -6.63 5.31
CA ALA A 201 37.10 -5.49 6.19
C ALA A 201 38.44 -4.81 5.87
N THR A 202 39.43 -5.57 5.40
CA THR A 202 40.77 -5.08 5.04
C THR A 202 40.88 -4.73 3.56
N ALA A 203 40.10 -5.37 2.68
CA ALA A 203 40.07 -5.06 1.26
C ALA A 203 39.38 -3.72 0.96
N GLY A 204 39.99 -2.92 0.09
CA GLY A 204 39.43 -1.64 -0.37
C GLY A 204 38.15 -1.75 -1.23
N HIS A 205 37.70 -2.96 -1.55
CA HIS A 205 36.55 -3.22 -2.43
C HIS A 205 35.19 -2.87 -1.84
N HIS A 206 35.09 -2.69 -0.51
CA HIS A 206 33.87 -2.22 0.16
C HIS A 206 33.98 -0.78 0.66
N ARG A 207 34.83 0.05 0.03
CA ARG A 207 34.82 1.49 0.29
C ARG A 207 33.47 2.08 -0.13
N CYS A 208 33.01 3.08 0.61
CA CYS A 208 31.75 3.74 0.33
C CYS A 208 31.85 4.57 -0.95
N ASP A 209 31.10 4.20 -1.99
CA ASP A 209 30.88 5.05 -3.16
C ASP A 209 29.90 6.17 -2.81
N VAL A 210 28.91 5.86 -1.97
CA VAL A 210 27.90 6.79 -1.45
C VAL A 210 27.77 6.60 0.05
N ARG A 211 27.86 7.70 0.81
CA ARG A 211 27.64 7.69 2.26
C ARG A 211 26.34 8.39 2.60
N HIS A 212 25.55 7.76 3.47
CA HIS A 212 24.31 8.30 4.02
C HIS A 212 24.46 8.55 5.52
N ASP A 213 23.77 9.56 6.03
CA ASP A 213 23.70 9.92 7.47
C ASP A 213 22.38 9.45 8.12
N ALA A 214 21.64 8.60 7.42
CA ALA A 214 20.36 8.01 7.82
C ALA A 214 20.39 6.50 7.53
N PRO A 215 19.64 5.67 8.27
CA PRO A 215 19.67 4.23 8.10
C PRO A 215 19.00 3.83 6.78
N ALA A 216 19.41 2.70 6.22
CA ALA A 216 18.69 2.08 5.13
C ALA A 216 17.37 1.47 5.62
N PHE A 217 16.33 1.54 4.80
CA PHE A 217 15.11 0.75 4.99
C PHE A 217 14.84 -0.06 3.73
N VAL A 218 15.20 -1.35 3.82
CA VAL A 218 15.10 -2.31 2.75
C VAL A 218 13.70 -2.91 2.69
N MET A 219 13.03 -2.74 1.55
CA MET A 219 11.65 -3.16 1.32
C MET A 219 11.40 -3.61 -0.11
N THR A 220 10.31 -4.34 -0.36
CA THR A 220 9.93 -4.79 -1.70
C THR A 220 8.78 -3.95 -2.26
N ALA A 221 9.03 -3.24 -3.37
CA ALA A 221 8.02 -2.46 -4.10
C ALA A 221 7.20 -3.31 -5.11
N GLY A 222 7.47 -4.62 -5.16
CA GLY A 222 6.77 -5.62 -5.98
C GLY A 222 5.69 -6.40 -5.22
N GLY A 223 5.59 -7.71 -5.47
CA GLY A 223 4.60 -8.58 -4.84
C GLY A 223 3.18 -8.33 -5.36
N TYR A 224 2.19 -8.27 -4.46
CA TYR A 224 0.79 -7.99 -4.81
C TYR A 224 0.49 -6.50 -5.04
N SER A 225 1.51 -5.64 -5.05
CA SER A 225 1.42 -4.18 -5.23
C SER A 225 0.95 -3.71 -6.61
N HIS A 226 0.09 -4.49 -7.27
CA HIS A 226 -0.54 -4.22 -8.57
C HIS A 226 -1.98 -3.67 -8.44
N ASN A 227 -2.53 -3.57 -7.22
CA ASN A 227 -3.79 -2.87 -6.97
C ASN A 227 -3.76 -2.11 -5.64
N LEU A 228 -4.62 -1.10 -5.52
CA LEU A 228 -4.58 -0.12 -4.44
C LEU A 228 -4.69 -0.75 -3.04
N PHE A 229 -5.48 -1.82 -2.88
CA PHE A 229 -5.60 -2.49 -1.57
C PHE A 229 -4.25 -3.01 -1.09
N HIS A 230 -3.55 -3.80 -1.90
CA HIS A 230 -2.26 -4.35 -1.51
C HIS A 230 -1.16 -3.29 -1.44
N VAL A 231 -1.19 -2.28 -2.32
CA VAL A 231 -0.24 -1.17 -2.25
C VAL A 231 -0.27 -0.50 -0.87
N PHE A 232 -1.45 -0.29 -0.29
CA PHE A 232 -1.56 0.26 1.05
C PHE A 232 -1.37 -0.80 2.14
N ASN A 233 -2.04 -1.95 2.02
CA ASN A 233 -2.08 -2.99 3.05
C ASN A 233 -0.74 -3.69 3.25
N ASP A 234 -0.09 -4.06 2.15
CA ASP A 234 1.13 -4.84 2.14
C ASP A 234 2.38 -3.96 1.98
N GLY A 235 2.19 -2.70 1.57
CA GLY A 235 3.25 -1.73 1.26
C GLY A 235 3.25 -0.50 2.16
N PHE A 236 2.56 0.58 1.78
CA PHE A 236 2.73 1.90 2.39
C PHE A 236 2.37 2.00 3.87
N LEU A 237 1.28 1.36 4.33
CA LEU A 237 0.94 1.37 5.74
C LEU A 237 2.00 0.61 6.56
N PRO A 238 2.43 -0.62 6.22
CA PRO A 238 3.58 -1.27 6.83
C PRO A 238 4.87 -0.44 6.82
N LEU A 239 5.18 0.24 5.72
CA LEU A 239 6.36 1.11 5.62
C LEU A 239 6.27 2.28 6.61
N TRP A 240 5.17 3.03 6.60
CA TRP A 240 4.93 4.12 7.52
C TRP A 240 4.99 3.64 8.97
N LEU A 241 4.31 2.53 9.27
CA LEU A 241 4.27 1.92 10.60
C LEU A 241 5.68 1.62 11.14
N THR A 242 6.56 1.15 10.27
CA THR A 242 7.91 0.71 10.65
C THR A 242 8.88 1.87 10.84
N ALA A 243 8.71 2.98 10.12
CA ALA A 243 9.73 4.03 10.05
C ALA A 243 9.27 5.46 10.37
N GLN A 244 7.98 5.69 10.63
CA GLN A 244 7.47 7.06 10.86
C GLN A 244 8.18 7.79 12.02
N HIS A 245 8.64 7.06 13.05
CA HIS A 245 9.36 7.62 14.19
C HIS A 245 10.72 8.21 13.80
N LEU A 246 11.28 7.82 12.66
CA LEU A 246 12.50 8.37 12.09
C LEU A 246 12.29 9.72 11.39
N ARG A 247 11.03 10.21 11.28
CA ARG A 247 10.70 11.55 10.77
C ARG A 247 11.39 11.88 9.44
N ARG A 248 11.21 11.02 8.44
CA ARG A 248 11.83 11.12 7.10
C ARG A 248 13.35 10.94 7.06
N ARG A 249 14.03 10.77 8.19
CA ARG A 249 15.46 10.45 8.26
C ARG A 249 15.70 8.96 8.05
N VAL A 250 15.34 8.45 6.87
CA VAL A 250 15.53 7.06 6.47
C VAL A 250 15.67 6.97 4.97
N VAL A 251 16.60 6.16 4.46
CA VAL A 251 16.79 5.97 3.01
C VAL A 251 16.05 4.72 2.57
N LEU A 252 15.02 4.88 1.73
CA LEU A 252 14.31 3.73 1.17
C LEU A 252 15.20 3.00 0.17
N ALA A 253 15.51 1.73 0.46
CA ALA A 253 16.30 0.86 -0.38
C ALA A 253 15.38 -0.23 -0.97
N ALA A 254 14.85 0.02 -2.16
CA ALA A 254 13.76 -0.77 -2.72
C ALA A 254 14.25 -1.94 -3.59
N LEU A 255 13.65 -3.10 -3.38
CA LEU A 255 13.70 -4.26 -4.26
C LEU A 255 12.51 -4.21 -5.22
N ALA A 256 12.68 -4.80 -6.41
CA ALA A 256 11.67 -4.78 -7.48
C ALA A 256 11.15 -3.36 -7.79
N TYR A 257 12.04 -2.37 -7.68
CA TYR A 257 11.71 -0.97 -7.91
C TYR A 257 11.34 -0.73 -9.38
N ASN A 258 10.17 -0.14 -9.59
CA ASN A 258 9.64 0.12 -10.92
C ASN A 258 9.31 1.62 -11.06
N PRO A 259 9.79 2.30 -12.13
CA PRO A 259 9.57 3.74 -12.31
C PRO A 259 8.11 4.17 -12.38
N ARG A 260 7.21 3.32 -12.91
CA ARG A 260 5.77 3.61 -12.95
C ARG A 260 5.19 3.68 -11.54
N TRP A 261 5.52 2.71 -10.67
CA TRP A 261 5.10 2.73 -9.27
C TRP A 261 5.66 3.95 -8.55
N ALA A 262 6.95 4.25 -8.74
CA ALA A 262 7.56 5.42 -8.13
C ALA A 262 6.89 6.74 -8.57
N GLY A 263 6.59 6.88 -9.86
CA GLY A 263 5.88 8.04 -10.39
C GLY A 263 4.43 8.13 -9.93
N THR A 264 3.74 6.99 -9.71
CA THR A 264 2.35 6.98 -9.22
C THR A 264 2.23 7.37 -7.74
N TYR A 265 3.25 7.11 -6.94
CA TYR A 265 3.22 7.29 -5.48
C TYR A 265 4.32 8.23 -4.97
N GLY A 266 4.79 9.14 -5.82
CA GLY A 266 5.93 10.02 -5.52
C GLY A 266 5.73 10.86 -4.26
N GLU A 267 4.51 11.39 -4.08
CA GLU A 267 4.13 12.19 -2.92
C GLU A 267 4.27 11.38 -1.62
N ILE A 268 3.70 10.17 -1.56
CA ILE A 268 3.81 9.28 -0.39
C ILE A 268 5.27 8.90 -0.12
N ILE A 269 6.04 8.57 -1.16
CA ILE A 269 7.47 8.23 -1.04
C ILE A 269 8.26 9.41 -0.45
N SER A 270 7.99 10.64 -0.92
CA SER A 270 8.63 11.87 -0.42
C SER A 270 8.23 12.22 1.01
N GLY A 271 7.02 11.84 1.41
CA GLY A 271 6.55 11.95 2.79
C GLY A 271 7.21 10.93 3.72
N LEU A 272 7.63 9.76 3.22
CA LEU A 272 8.30 8.72 4.02
C LEU A 272 9.80 8.97 4.18
N SER A 273 10.44 9.57 3.19
CA SER A 273 11.91 9.74 3.13
C SER A 273 12.28 11.11 2.58
N ALA A 274 13.24 11.78 3.22
CA ALA A 274 13.86 13.00 2.70
C ALA A 274 14.96 12.72 1.65
N TYR A 275 15.29 11.43 1.44
CA TYR A 275 16.35 10.98 0.53
C TYR A 275 15.78 10.33 -0.74
N PRO A 276 16.52 10.37 -1.86
CA PRO A 276 16.20 9.57 -3.04
C PRO A 276 16.14 8.07 -2.72
N VAL A 277 15.22 7.37 -3.38
CA VAL A 277 15.12 5.90 -3.28
C VAL A 277 16.32 5.24 -3.96
N VAL A 278 16.92 4.25 -3.31
CA VAL A 278 17.97 3.41 -3.87
C VAL A 278 17.35 2.14 -4.46
N ASP A 279 17.57 1.87 -5.74
CA ASP A 279 17.16 0.62 -6.41
C ASP A 279 18.24 -0.44 -6.19
N LEU A 280 18.06 -1.31 -5.19
CA LEU A 280 19.06 -2.31 -4.79
C LEU A 280 19.37 -3.37 -5.86
N LEU A 281 18.50 -3.51 -6.87
CA LEU A 281 18.71 -4.50 -7.95
C LEU A 281 19.45 -3.90 -9.14
N ARG A 282 19.45 -2.56 -9.29
CA ARG A 282 20.07 -1.87 -10.42
C ARG A 282 21.28 -1.04 -10.04
N ASP A 283 21.29 -0.43 -8.85
CA ASP A 283 22.42 0.34 -8.36
C ASP A 283 23.55 -0.61 -7.95
N ARG A 284 24.74 -0.41 -8.55
CA ARG A 284 25.92 -1.24 -8.33
C ARG A 284 26.92 -0.61 -7.36
N ARG A 285 26.66 0.61 -6.91
CA ARG A 285 27.52 1.33 -5.98
C ARG A 285 27.41 0.73 -4.58
N THR A 286 28.49 0.79 -3.82
CA THR A 286 28.47 0.49 -2.39
C THR A 286 27.95 1.69 -1.61
N HIS A 287 26.74 1.55 -1.10
CA HIS A 287 26.12 2.51 -0.19
C HIS A 287 26.43 2.14 1.25
N CYS A 288 26.84 3.14 2.04
CA CYS A 288 27.13 3.00 3.46
C CYS A 288 26.12 3.76 4.31
N PHE A 289 25.65 3.11 5.37
CA PHE A 289 24.62 3.61 6.27
C PHE A 289 25.06 3.43 7.74
N PRO A 290 24.58 4.26 8.68
CA PRO A 290 24.79 4.10 10.12
C PRO A 290 23.92 3.00 10.75
N GLY A 291 23.06 2.35 9.95
CA GLY A 291 22.21 1.25 10.36
C GLY A 291 21.29 0.81 9.23
N ALA A 292 20.53 -0.26 9.43
CA ALA A 292 19.53 -0.73 8.47
C ALA A 292 18.32 -1.39 9.14
N ILE A 293 17.16 -1.22 8.52
CA ILE A 293 15.91 -1.93 8.78
C ILE A 293 15.59 -2.74 7.51
N VAL A 294 15.32 -4.04 7.64
CA VAL A 294 15.08 -4.93 6.49
C VAL A 294 13.78 -5.68 6.70
N GLY A 295 12.76 -5.36 5.90
CA GLY A 295 11.39 -5.84 6.10
C GLY A 295 10.52 -4.87 6.88
N THR A 296 9.22 -5.13 6.93
CA THR A 296 8.21 -4.21 7.47
C THR A 296 7.41 -4.85 8.59
N ARG A 297 7.00 -4.07 9.60
CA ARG A 297 5.99 -4.47 10.57
C ARG A 297 4.60 -4.54 9.93
N TYR A 298 3.75 -5.43 10.42
CA TYR A 298 2.35 -5.57 10.01
C TYR A 298 1.45 -5.75 11.22
N HIS A 299 0.39 -4.94 11.34
CA HIS A 299 -0.48 -4.96 12.52
C HIS A 299 -1.83 -5.63 12.31
N ASP A 300 -2.44 -5.49 11.13
CA ASP A 300 -3.63 -6.20 10.64
C ASP A 300 -3.98 -5.60 9.25
N TYR A 301 -5.09 -6.02 8.64
CA TYR A 301 -5.58 -5.39 7.42
C TYR A 301 -5.84 -3.90 7.59
N LEU A 302 -5.15 -3.04 6.82
CA LEU A 302 -5.29 -1.58 6.81
C LEU A 302 -5.37 -0.96 8.22
N ALA A 303 -4.56 -1.46 9.16
CA ALA A 303 -4.72 -1.15 10.57
C ALA A 303 -3.40 -0.88 11.28
N VAL A 304 -3.51 -0.02 12.29
CA VAL A 304 -2.44 0.29 13.24
C VAL A 304 -2.94 -0.07 14.63
N ASN A 305 -2.21 -0.96 15.32
CA ASN A 305 -2.41 -1.21 16.73
C ASN A 305 -1.48 -0.31 17.55
N SER A 306 -2.04 0.70 18.22
CA SER A 306 -1.26 1.68 19.00
C SER A 306 -0.53 1.06 20.18
N THR A 307 -1.06 -0.01 20.79
CA THR A 307 -0.41 -0.66 21.94
C THR A 307 0.88 -1.39 21.58
N ARG A 308 1.12 -1.61 20.27
CA ARG A 308 2.35 -2.19 19.74
C ARG A 308 3.40 -1.12 19.41
N LEU A 309 3.11 0.18 19.54
CA LEU A 309 4.02 1.27 19.18
C LEU A 309 4.37 2.10 20.42
N ARG A 310 5.65 2.48 20.57
CA ARG A 310 6.13 3.25 21.74
C ARG A 310 5.52 4.66 21.80
N ASP A 311 5.13 5.19 20.66
CA ASP A 311 4.55 6.53 20.51
C ASP A 311 3.02 6.50 20.30
N ASN A 312 2.39 5.34 20.51
CA ASN A 312 0.93 5.15 20.51
C ASN A 312 0.21 5.64 19.25
N LYS A 313 0.90 5.67 18.11
CA LYS A 313 0.31 6.10 16.84
C LYS A 313 -0.85 5.21 16.41
N THR A 314 -1.78 5.81 15.69
CA THR A 314 -3.02 5.19 15.24
C THR A 314 -3.15 5.28 13.72
N VAL A 315 -4.19 4.66 13.16
CA VAL A 315 -4.51 4.80 11.73
C VAL A 315 -4.94 6.24 11.38
N VAL A 316 -5.40 7.03 12.35
CA VAL A 316 -5.68 8.46 12.16
C VAL A 316 -4.40 9.25 11.92
N ASP A 317 -3.29 8.86 12.55
CA ASP A 317 -1.98 9.46 12.29
C ASP A 317 -1.44 9.08 10.91
N PHE A 318 -1.71 7.85 10.44
CA PHE A 318 -1.42 7.46 9.05
C PHE A 318 -2.25 8.27 8.06
N HIS A 319 -3.54 8.50 8.33
CA HIS A 319 -4.35 9.41 7.51
C HIS A 319 -3.73 10.81 7.48
N ARG A 320 -3.30 11.36 8.62
CA ARG A 320 -2.65 12.68 8.67
C ARG A 320 -1.40 12.71 7.79
N PHE A 321 -0.56 11.68 7.88
CA PHE A 321 0.60 11.53 7.01
C PHE A 321 0.22 11.57 5.51
N LEU A 322 -0.85 10.89 5.11
CA LEU A 322 -1.32 10.94 3.72
C LEU A 322 -1.81 12.34 3.34
N ALA A 323 -2.53 13.02 4.23
CA ALA A 323 -3.00 14.38 4.01
C ALA A 323 -1.82 15.35 3.83
N ASP A 324 -0.84 15.32 4.74
CA ASP A 324 0.37 16.15 4.67
C ASP A 324 1.12 15.91 3.35
N ALA A 325 1.28 14.65 2.94
CA ALA A 325 1.97 14.30 1.70
C ALA A 325 1.29 14.85 0.43
N TYR A 326 -0.04 15.00 0.41
CA TYR A 326 -0.75 15.51 -0.75
C TYR A 326 -1.07 17.02 -0.67
N ASP A 327 -1.32 17.55 0.51
CA ASP A 327 -1.64 18.98 0.71
C ASP A 327 -0.37 19.84 0.53
N GLU A 328 0.79 19.43 1.05
CA GLU A 328 2.05 20.18 0.88
C GLU A 328 2.47 20.26 -0.59
N HIS A 329 2.31 19.17 -1.35
CA HIS A 329 2.60 19.15 -2.78
C HIS A 329 1.66 20.06 -3.58
N GLN A 330 0.41 20.21 -3.15
CA GLN A 330 -0.52 21.15 -3.78
C GLN A 330 -0.10 22.60 -3.55
N ASP A 331 0.36 22.95 -2.35
CA ASP A 331 0.84 24.30 -2.03
C ASP A 331 2.11 24.65 -2.86
N ASP A 332 3.05 23.71 -3.03
CA ASP A 332 4.28 23.90 -3.84
C ASP A 332 4.00 24.02 -5.35
N SER A 333 3.00 23.29 -5.87
CA SER A 333 2.69 23.27 -7.30
C SER A 333 1.67 24.33 -7.73
N SER A 334 0.94 24.94 -6.80
CA SER A 334 -0.06 25.96 -7.10
C SER A 334 0.39 27.40 -6.86
N GLY A 335 1.50 27.67 -6.14
CA GLY A 335 2.08 29.02 -5.96
C GLY A 335 1.11 30.08 -5.41
N GLY A 336 -0.08 29.67 -4.95
CA GLY A 336 -1.18 30.52 -4.55
C GLY A 336 -1.52 30.22 -3.11
N GLY A 337 -1.41 31.24 -2.26
CA GLY A 337 -1.69 31.10 -0.82
C GLY A 337 -3.03 30.43 -0.56
N LYS A 338 -3.07 29.59 0.48
CA LYS A 338 -4.30 28.95 0.99
C LYS A 338 -5.45 29.96 0.95
N PRO A 339 -6.55 29.66 0.23
CA PRO A 339 -7.75 30.49 0.34
C PRO A 339 -8.12 30.56 1.82
N GLU A 340 -8.17 31.78 2.34
CA GLU A 340 -8.66 32.05 3.68
C GLU A 340 -9.97 31.28 3.87
N ALA A 341 -10.01 30.42 4.89
CA ALA A 341 -11.11 29.48 5.10
C ALA A 341 -12.41 30.27 5.32
N THR A 342 -13.15 30.47 4.24
CA THR A 342 -14.49 31.06 4.30
C THR A 342 -15.33 30.09 5.15
N PRO A 343 -15.97 30.56 6.25
CA PRO A 343 -16.76 29.68 7.09
C PRO A 343 -17.80 28.96 6.21
N PRO A 344 -17.94 27.62 6.34
CA PRO A 344 -18.84 26.87 5.50
C PRO A 344 -20.25 27.45 5.63
N PRO A 345 -20.97 27.67 4.52
CA PRO A 345 -22.33 28.19 4.59
C PRO A 345 -23.17 27.27 5.49
N PRO A 346 -24.07 27.82 6.31
CA PRO A 346 -24.74 27.11 7.41
C PRO A 346 -25.68 25.97 6.97
N ARG A 347 -25.77 25.67 5.66
CA ARG A 347 -26.68 24.66 5.08
C ARG A 347 -26.08 23.99 3.84
N ARG A 348 -24.90 23.39 3.94
CA ARG A 348 -24.37 22.55 2.85
C ARG A 348 -25.06 21.18 2.87
N ARG A 349 -25.43 20.64 1.71
CA ARG A 349 -25.81 19.22 1.60
C ARG A 349 -24.55 18.34 1.76
N PRO A 350 -24.65 17.14 2.35
CA PRO A 350 -23.51 16.24 2.44
C PRO A 350 -23.07 15.79 1.05
N ARG A 351 -21.76 15.81 0.78
CA ARG A 351 -21.21 15.28 -0.47
C ARG A 351 -21.04 13.77 -0.40
N LEU A 352 -21.54 13.05 -1.39
CA LEU A 352 -21.44 11.60 -1.49
C LEU A 352 -20.69 11.22 -2.77
N GLY A 353 -19.54 10.56 -2.61
CA GLY A 353 -18.82 9.95 -3.73
C GLY A 353 -19.31 8.53 -4.01
N ILE A 354 -19.52 8.18 -5.28
CA ILE A 354 -19.78 6.82 -5.74
C ILE A 354 -18.55 6.33 -6.50
N VAL A 355 -17.88 5.29 -5.99
CA VAL A 355 -16.75 4.66 -6.67
C VAL A 355 -17.26 3.89 -7.90
N SER A 356 -17.02 4.44 -9.08
CA SER A 356 -17.49 3.89 -10.36
C SER A 356 -16.40 3.07 -11.04
N ARG A 357 -16.65 1.76 -11.15
CA ARG A 357 -15.68 0.78 -11.66
C ARG A 357 -16.04 0.36 -13.08
N LYS A 358 -15.02 0.05 -13.88
CA LYS A 358 -15.19 -0.56 -15.21
C LYS A 358 -14.85 -2.06 -15.16
N GLY A 359 -15.62 -2.87 -15.89
CA GLY A 359 -15.37 -4.29 -16.09
C GLY A 359 -15.94 -5.24 -15.02
N ARG A 360 -15.43 -5.18 -13.78
CA ARG A 360 -15.79 -6.13 -12.71
C ARG A 360 -16.27 -5.43 -11.45
N ARG A 361 -17.23 -6.03 -10.74
CA ARG A 361 -17.84 -5.49 -9.51
C ARG A 361 -18.48 -4.12 -9.76
N VAL A 362 -19.16 -4.00 -10.89
CA VAL A 362 -19.85 -2.77 -11.33
C VAL A 362 -21.23 -2.70 -10.68
N ILE A 363 -21.67 -1.49 -10.33
CA ILE A 363 -23.07 -1.20 -10.01
C ILE A 363 -23.79 -0.97 -11.35
N GLU A 364 -24.56 -1.95 -11.80
CA GLU A 364 -25.16 -1.95 -13.15
C GLU A 364 -26.22 -0.84 -13.30
N ASN A 365 -26.95 -0.53 -12.22
CA ASN A 365 -27.93 0.55 -12.16
C ASN A 365 -27.39 1.82 -11.47
N GLN A 366 -26.10 2.15 -11.67
CA GLN A 366 -25.43 3.26 -10.99
C GLN A 366 -26.12 4.62 -11.16
N ALA A 367 -26.66 4.93 -12.35
CA ALA A 367 -27.36 6.18 -12.59
C ALA A 367 -28.59 6.33 -11.66
N ALA A 368 -29.40 5.27 -11.53
CA ALA A 368 -30.54 5.25 -10.62
C ALA A 368 -30.11 5.33 -9.14
N VAL A 369 -28.97 4.74 -8.78
CA VAL A 369 -28.40 4.86 -7.43
C VAL A 369 -27.95 6.30 -7.14
N ALA A 370 -27.36 6.99 -8.12
CA ALA A 370 -26.97 8.39 -8.00
C ALA A 370 -28.20 9.30 -7.86
N GLU A 371 -29.24 9.12 -8.69
CA GLU A 371 -30.51 9.83 -8.57
C GLU A 371 -31.19 9.58 -7.22
N LEU A 372 -31.15 8.33 -6.74
CA LEU A 372 -31.67 7.95 -5.43
C LEU A 372 -30.93 8.70 -4.31
N ALA A 373 -29.60 8.73 -4.33
CA ALA A 373 -28.80 9.45 -3.33
C ALA A 373 -29.08 10.96 -3.37
N ALA A 374 -29.22 11.55 -4.55
CA ALA A 374 -29.63 12.94 -4.70
C ALA A 374 -31.02 13.20 -4.10
N SER A 375 -31.98 12.29 -4.32
CA SER A 375 -33.33 12.38 -3.74
C SER A 375 -33.36 12.29 -2.20
N VAL A 376 -32.38 11.58 -1.60
CA VAL A 376 -32.23 11.49 -0.14
C VAL A 376 -31.65 12.79 0.45
N GLY A 377 -30.96 13.59 -0.36
CA GLY A 377 -30.42 14.90 0.02
C GLY A 377 -28.91 15.06 -0.09
N PHE A 378 -28.21 14.12 -0.74
CA PHE A 378 -26.77 14.23 -0.99
C PHE A 378 -26.45 15.05 -2.25
N ASP A 379 -25.31 15.73 -2.23
CA ASP A 379 -24.65 16.22 -3.45
C ASP A 379 -23.75 15.09 -3.98
N VAL A 380 -24.16 14.47 -5.07
CA VAL A 380 -23.56 13.21 -5.55
C VAL A 380 -22.45 13.49 -6.56
N ASP A 381 -21.33 12.79 -6.37
CA ASP A 381 -20.18 12.79 -7.27
C ASP A 381 -19.89 11.35 -7.71
N VAL A 382 -19.72 11.13 -9.02
CA VAL A 382 -19.43 9.81 -9.58
C VAL A 382 -17.94 9.75 -9.91
N MET A 383 -17.19 9.06 -9.07
CA MET A 383 -15.74 8.97 -9.17
C MET A 383 -15.34 7.75 -10.01
N GLU A 384 -15.07 7.97 -11.30
CA GLU A 384 -14.54 6.92 -12.17
C GLU A 384 -13.15 6.46 -11.75
N THR A 385 -12.96 5.14 -11.71
CA THR A 385 -11.66 4.51 -11.41
C THR A 385 -10.93 4.12 -12.69
N ALA A 386 -9.62 3.89 -12.57
CA ALA A 386 -8.74 3.48 -13.68
C ALA A 386 -8.73 4.46 -14.87
N THR A 387 -8.88 5.77 -14.60
CA THR A 387 -8.82 6.85 -15.61
C THR A 387 -7.40 7.24 -15.99
N GLY A 388 -6.39 6.77 -15.24
CA GLY A 388 -5.00 7.23 -15.38
C GLY A 388 -4.72 8.53 -14.64
N ALA A 389 -5.70 9.11 -13.94
CA ALA A 389 -5.52 10.28 -13.09
C ALA A 389 -4.50 9.98 -11.96
N PRO A 390 -3.70 10.98 -11.54
CA PRO A 390 -2.80 10.83 -10.41
C PRO A 390 -3.58 10.60 -9.11
N LEU A 391 -2.93 9.95 -8.14
CA LEU A 391 -3.56 9.63 -6.86
C LEU A 391 -3.89 10.90 -6.05
N SER A 392 -3.15 11.99 -6.24
CA SER A 392 -3.42 13.32 -5.66
C SER A 392 -4.79 13.88 -6.07
N ALA A 393 -5.23 13.67 -7.32
CA ALA A 393 -6.57 14.06 -7.75
C ALA A 393 -7.66 13.22 -7.07
N THR A 394 -7.40 11.93 -6.88
CA THR A 394 -8.31 11.05 -6.13
C THR A 394 -8.38 11.45 -4.66
N TYR A 395 -7.25 11.78 -4.05
CA TYR A 395 -7.19 12.31 -2.68
C TYR A 395 -8.01 13.60 -2.55
N ALA A 396 -7.81 14.58 -3.43
CA ALA A 396 -8.52 15.87 -3.40
C ALA A 396 -10.05 15.68 -3.50
N SER A 397 -10.51 14.75 -4.32
CA SER A 397 -11.94 14.41 -4.40
C SER A 397 -12.43 13.72 -3.13
N VAL A 398 -11.75 12.65 -2.69
CA VAL A 398 -12.24 11.81 -1.58
C VAL A 398 -12.18 12.52 -0.24
N SER A 399 -11.16 13.34 0.02
CA SER A 399 -11.03 14.11 1.27
C SER A 399 -12.16 15.15 1.43
N SER A 400 -12.81 15.53 0.33
CA SER A 400 -13.93 16.47 0.30
C SER A 400 -15.31 15.84 0.58
N TYR A 401 -15.41 14.51 0.50
CA TYR A 401 -16.67 13.78 0.69
C TYR A 401 -17.04 13.64 2.17
N ASP A 402 -18.35 13.60 2.42
CA ASP A 402 -18.93 13.26 3.73
C ASP A 402 -19.35 11.78 3.79
N ALA A 403 -19.59 11.17 2.63
CA ALA A 403 -19.82 9.74 2.50
C ALA A 403 -19.16 9.19 1.22
N LEU A 404 -18.65 7.97 1.27
CA LEU A 404 -18.18 7.22 0.11
C LEU A 404 -18.97 5.92 -0.01
N VAL A 405 -19.48 5.65 -1.20
CA VAL A 405 -20.19 4.41 -1.55
C VAL A 405 -19.38 3.66 -2.58
N GLY A 406 -19.22 2.35 -2.39
CA GLY A 406 -18.64 1.52 -3.45
C GLY A 406 -18.75 0.03 -3.18
N VAL A 407 -18.61 -0.75 -4.25
CA VAL A 407 -18.57 -2.20 -4.18
C VAL A 407 -17.22 -2.66 -3.64
N HIS A 408 -17.23 -3.62 -2.71
CA HIS A 408 -16.04 -4.22 -2.12
C HIS A 408 -14.94 -4.50 -3.16
N GLY A 409 -13.76 -3.92 -2.95
CA GLY A 409 -12.58 -4.20 -3.77
C GLY A 409 -11.52 -3.12 -3.69
N ALA A 410 -10.47 -3.29 -4.51
CA ALA A 410 -9.25 -2.49 -4.40
C ALA A 410 -9.49 -0.98 -4.43
N ASP A 411 -10.36 -0.51 -5.31
CA ASP A 411 -10.63 0.93 -5.47
C ASP A 411 -11.33 1.54 -4.25
N LEU A 412 -12.02 0.73 -3.44
CA LEU A 412 -12.63 1.19 -2.20
C LEU A 412 -11.60 1.57 -1.14
N THR A 413 -10.33 1.17 -1.30
CA THR A 413 -9.20 1.54 -0.41
C THR A 413 -8.97 3.05 -0.36
N THR A 414 -9.47 3.79 -1.35
CA THR A 414 -9.52 5.26 -1.32
C THR A 414 -10.25 5.82 -0.11
N PHE A 415 -11.06 5.02 0.61
CA PHE A 415 -11.66 5.42 1.89
C PHE A 415 -10.62 5.91 2.91
N LEU A 416 -9.35 5.53 2.80
CA LEU A 416 -8.26 6.02 3.64
C LEU A 416 -8.05 7.54 3.54
N PHE A 417 -8.60 8.20 2.52
CA PHE A 417 -8.57 9.65 2.37
C PHE A 417 -9.81 10.34 2.96
N LEU A 418 -10.79 9.60 3.46
CA LEU A 418 -11.96 10.18 4.13
C LEU A 418 -11.58 10.70 5.51
N ARG A 419 -12.15 11.87 5.86
CA ARG A 419 -11.89 12.55 7.13
C ARG A 419 -12.33 11.69 8.34
N PRO A 420 -11.38 11.25 9.19
CA PRO A 420 -11.65 10.50 10.41
C PRO A 420 -12.66 11.18 11.32
N GLY A 421 -13.53 10.41 11.97
CA GLY A 421 -14.52 10.92 12.93
C GLY A 421 -15.69 11.70 12.33
N ARG A 422 -15.67 12.03 11.01
CA ARG A 422 -16.72 12.82 10.34
C ARG A 422 -17.39 12.09 9.19
N ALA A 423 -16.59 11.46 8.33
CA ALA A 423 -17.09 10.85 7.12
C ALA A 423 -17.63 9.43 7.35
N ALA A 424 -18.37 8.93 6.38
CA ALA A 424 -18.91 7.58 6.37
C ALA A 424 -18.47 6.76 5.15
N LEU A 425 -18.33 5.45 5.34
CA LEU A 425 -18.11 4.47 4.29
C LEU A 425 -19.33 3.55 4.21
N ALA A 426 -19.99 3.54 3.05
CA ALA A 426 -20.98 2.53 2.69
C ALA A 426 -20.36 1.51 1.74
N GLN A 427 -20.11 0.31 2.25
CA GLN A 427 -19.61 -0.79 1.45
C GLN A 427 -20.76 -1.65 0.94
N VAL A 428 -20.88 -1.75 -0.38
CA VAL A 428 -21.70 -2.79 -1.03
C VAL A 428 -20.88 -4.08 -1.03
N ALA A 429 -21.32 -5.07 -0.25
CA ALA A 429 -20.69 -6.37 -0.16
C ALA A 429 -21.36 -7.33 -1.15
N PRO A 430 -20.65 -7.76 -2.22
CA PRO A 430 -21.16 -8.77 -3.16
C PRO A 430 -21.59 -10.06 -2.46
N LEU A 431 -22.43 -10.83 -3.15
CA LEU A 431 -22.93 -12.10 -2.64
C LEU A 431 -21.77 -13.03 -2.26
N GLY A 432 -21.86 -13.66 -1.09
CA GLY A 432 -20.91 -14.68 -0.66
C GLY A 432 -19.62 -14.17 -0.01
N ILE A 433 -19.45 -12.85 0.18
CA ILE A 433 -18.24 -12.27 0.80
C ILE A 433 -18.52 -11.26 1.92
N SER A 434 -19.68 -11.33 2.57
CA SER A 434 -20.08 -10.40 3.63
C SER A 434 -19.06 -10.30 4.78
N LEU A 435 -18.56 -11.43 5.30
CA LEU A 435 -17.58 -11.44 6.39
C LEU A 435 -16.21 -10.93 5.94
N LEU A 436 -15.77 -11.35 4.75
CA LEU A 436 -14.52 -10.88 4.15
C LEU A 436 -14.56 -9.35 3.96
N SER A 437 -15.68 -8.83 3.46
CA SER A 437 -15.89 -7.39 3.25
C SER A 437 -15.75 -6.62 4.56
N ARG A 438 -16.45 -7.08 5.60
CA ARG A 438 -16.38 -6.48 6.93
C ARG A 438 -14.98 -6.48 7.52
N ASN A 439 -14.22 -7.57 7.36
CA ASN A 439 -12.87 -7.66 7.93
C ASN A 439 -11.86 -6.78 7.17
N LEU A 440 -11.96 -6.67 5.85
CA LEU A 440 -11.00 -5.93 5.04
C LEU A 440 -11.26 -4.42 4.96
N PHE A 441 -12.50 -3.97 5.17
CA PHE A 441 -12.84 -2.54 5.08
C PHE A 441 -13.69 -2.05 6.25
N GLY A 442 -14.64 -2.85 6.74
CA GLY A 442 -15.49 -2.43 7.87
C GLY A 442 -14.73 -2.23 9.18
N VAL A 443 -13.90 -3.19 9.57
CA VAL A 443 -13.04 -3.09 10.77
C VAL A 443 -12.03 -1.96 10.62
N PRO A 444 -11.29 -1.82 9.50
CA PRO A 444 -10.40 -0.67 9.27
C PRO A 444 -11.11 0.69 9.30
N ALA A 445 -12.27 0.82 8.65
CA ALA A 445 -13.04 2.05 8.66
C ALA A 445 -13.46 2.45 10.07
N ALA A 446 -13.94 1.49 10.88
CA ALA A 446 -14.28 1.73 12.27
C ALA A 446 -13.06 2.15 13.11
N ARG A 447 -11.89 1.53 12.91
CA ARG A 447 -10.64 1.92 13.58
C ARG A 447 -10.18 3.33 13.20
N MET A 448 -10.49 3.78 12.00
CA MET A 448 -10.26 5.15 11.54
C MET A 448 -11.34 6.13 12.04
N GLY A 449 -12.30 5.67 12.85
CA GLY A 449 -13.40 6.49 13.34
C GLY A 449 -14.41 6.87 12.26
N LEU A 450 -14.41 6.19 11.11
CA LEU A 450 -15.47 6.35 10.13
C LEU A 450 -16.73 5.64 10.58
N ARG A 451 -17.87 6.20 10.20
CA ARG A 451 -19.14 5.48 10.26
C ARG A 451 -19.18 4.46 9.15
N TYR A 452 -19.47 3.20 9.48
CA TYR A 452 -19.48 2.12 8.52
C TYR A 452 -20.88 1.54 8.37
N GLU A 453 -21.37 1.48 7.13
CA GLU A 453 -22.58 0.77 6.76
C GLU A 453 -22.23 -0.30 5.71
N GLN A 454 -22.66 -1.54 5.95
CA GLN A 454 -22.52 -2.61 4.97
C GLN A 454 -23.88 -2.87 4.33
N TYR A 455 -23.91 -2.88 3.00
CA TYR A 455 -25.05 -3.33 2.22
C TYR A 455 -24.75 -4.70 1.64
N ASP A 456 -25.34 -5.74 2.25
CA ASP A 456 -25.20 -7.11 1.78
C ASP A 456 -26.14 -7.37 0.57
N VAL A 457 -25.51 -7.66 -0.56
CA VAL A 457 -26.18 -7.96 -1.83
C VAL A 457 -26.90 -9.29 -1.72
N SER A 458 -28.19 -9.28 -2.04
CA SER A 458 -29.01 -10.48 -2.13
C SER A 458 -28.76 -11.25 -3.42
N ALA A 459 -29.24 -12.50 -3.48
CA ALA A 459 -29.17 -13.32 -4.68
C ALA A 459 -29.75 -12.63 -5.93
N GLY A 460 -30.90 -11.95 -5.80
CA GLY A 460 -31.57 -11.27 -6.91
C GLY A 460 -30.84 -10.02 -7.42
N GLU A 461 -30.01 -9.41 -6.58
CA GLU A 461 -29.20 -8.24 -6.95
C GLU A 461 -27.86 -8.62 -7.56
N SER A 462 -27.39 -9.86 -7.37
CA SER A 462 -26.15 -10.35 -7.94
C SER A 462 -26.35 -10.82 -9.38
N SER A 463 -25.43 -10.46 -10.28
CA SER A 463 -25.41 -11.00 -11.66
C SER A 463 -25.16 -12.52 -11.72
N LEU A 464 -24.79 -13.16 -10.61
CA LEU A 464 -24.73 -14.63 -10.51
C LEU A 464 -26.10 -15.28 -10.75
N SER A 465 -27.20 -14.62 -10.38
CA SER A 465 -28.57 -15.12 -10.63
C SER A 465 -28.88 -15.32 -12.12
N ARG A 466 -28.17 -14.64 -13.02
CA ARG A 466 -28.30 -14.81 -14.48
C ARG A 466 -27.49 -15.98 -15.04
N ARG A 467 -26.54 -16.52 -14.26
CA ARG A 467 -25.64 -17.61 -14.68
C ARG A 467 -25.91 -18.93 -13.96
N TYR A 468 -26.45 -18.86 -12.75
CA TYR A 468 -26.75 -20.02 -11.93
C TYR A 468 -28.26 -20.05 -11.65
N PRO A 469 -28.90 -21.22 -11.74
CA PRO A 469 -30.28 -21.38 -11.29
C PRO A 469 -30.46 -20.89 -9.85
N ALA A 470 -31.64 -20.38 -9.50
CA ALA A 470 -31.90 -19.82 -8.17
C ALA A 470 -31.60 -20.79 -7.03
N GLY A 471 -31.81 -22.10 -7.22
CA GLY A 471 -31.51 -23.15 -6.24
C GLY A 471 -30.06 -23.64 -6.23
N HIS A 472 -29.19 -23.14 -7.11
CA HIS A 472 -27.79 -23.57 -7.16
C HIS A 472 -27.04 -23.05 -5.94
N VAL A 473 -26.20 -23.90 -5.31
CA VAL A 473 -25.54 -23.61 -4.02
C VAL A 473 -24.74 -22.30 -4.02
N VAL A 474 -24.11 -21.94 -5.15
CA VAL A 474 -23.38 -20.67 -5.34
C VAL A 474 -24.25 -19.42 -5.08
N VAL A 475 -25.55 -19.50 -5.38
CA VAL A 475 -26.48 -18.37 -5.22
C VAL A 475 -27.31 -18.54 -3.95
N ALA A 476 -27.84 -19.75 -3.73
CA ALA A 476 -28.75 -20.05 -2.63
C ALA A 476 -28.05 -20.13 -1.27
N ASP A 477 -26.84 -20.69 -1.20
CA ASP A 477 -26.07 -20.82 0.04
C ASP A 477 -24.56 -20.68 -0.22
N PRO A 478 -24.08 -19.44 -0.42
CA PRO A 478 -22.66 -19.18 -0.66
C PRO A 478 -21.74 -19.71 0.44
N ALA A 479 -22.22 -19.77 1.69
CA ALA A 479 -21.43 -20.26 2.80
C ALA A 479 -21.21 -21.78 2.70
N ARG A 480 -22.25 -22.53 2.34
CA ARG A 480 -22.13 -23.96 2.00
C ARG A 480 -21.26 -24.16 0.76
N ALA A 481 -21.46 -23.37 -0.29
CA ALA A 481 -20.66 -23.46 -1.51
C ALA A 481 -19.16 -23.36 -1.18
N ARG A 482 -18.76 -22.46 -0.29
CA ARG A 482 -17.37 -22.33 0.18
C ARG A 482 -16.89 -23.54 0.98
N ARG A 483 -17.69 -24.00 1.96
CA ARG A 483 -17.33 -25.18 2.79
C ARG A 483 -17.14 -26.44 1.94
N GLU A 484 -17.97 -26.63 0.92
CA GLU A 484 -17.89 -27.79 0.02
C GLU A 484 -16.64 -27.79 -0.87
N GLN A 485 -15.95 -26.65 -1.05
CA GLN A 485 -14.70 -26.59 -1.81
C GLN A 485 -13.46 -27.05 -1.02
N GLY A 486 -13.58 -27.22 0.30
CA GLY A 486 -12.46 -27.59 1.17
C GLY A 486 -11.24 -26.72 0.90
N GLY A 487 -10.12 -27.35 0.50
CA GLY A 487 -8.86 -26.65 0.23
C GLY A 487 -8.86 -25.67 -0.96
N LYS A 488 -9.93 -25.62 -1.76
CA LYS A 488 -10.10 -24.72 -2.91
C LYS A 488 -11.12 -23.61 -2.66
N GLU A 489 -11.47 -23.35 -1.40
CA GLU A 489 -12.40 -22.28 -1.02
C GLU A 489 -12.01 -20.93 -1.64
N TRP A 490 -10.71 -20.59 -1.58
CA TRP A 490 -10.23 -19.31 -2.09
C TRP A 490 -10.43 -19.17 -3.61
N ASP A 491 -10.24 -20.25 -4.37
CA ASP A 491 -10.42 -20.23 -5.83
C ASP A 491 -11.87 -19.88 -6.19
N LEU A 492 -12.84 -20.44 -5.47
CA LEU A 492 -14.25 -20.12 -5.62
C LEU A 492 -14.52 -18.64 -5.25
N VAL A 493 -13.99 -18.20 -4.10
CA VAL A 493 -14.16 -16.81 -3.66
C VAL A 493 -13.59 -15.83 -4.68
N GLU A 494 -12.39 -16.05 -5.15
CA GLU A 494 -11.70 -15.19 -6.10
C GLU A 494 -12.42 -15.14 -7.45
N HIS A 495 -12.72 -16.30 -8.03
CA HIS A 495 -13.22 -16.38 -9.41
C HIS A 495 -14.72 -16.13 -9.52
N VAL A 496 -15.51 -16.60 -8.56
CA VAL A 496 -16.98 -16.48 -8.61
C VAL A 496 -17.45 -15.25 -7.86
N TYR A 497 -17.07 -15.09 -6.59
CA TYR A 497 -17.64 -14.03 -5.77
C TYR A 497 -16.92 -12.68 -5.88
N LEU A 498 -15.61 -12.64 -6.11
CA LEU A 498 -14.86 -11.39 -6.25
C LEU A 498 -14.79 -10.92 -7.70
N ARG A 499 -14.41 -11.80 -8.63
CA ARG A 499 -14.24 -11.44 -10.06
C ARG A 499 -15.47 -11.71 -10.88
N GLY A 500 -16.27 -12.68 -10.47
CA GLY A 500 -17.33 -13.22 -11.29
C GLY A 500 -18.55 -12.31 -11.36
N GLN A 501 -18.85 -11.49 -10.36
CA GLN A 501 -20.14 -10.82 -10.25
C GLN A 501 -20.12 -9.29 -10.38
N ASN A 502 -21.24 -8.76 -10.85
CA ASN A 502 -21.66 -7.36 -10.79
C ASN A 502 -22.96 -7.29 -9.97
N VAL A 503 -23.39 -6.07 -9.63
CA VAL A 503 -24.51 -5.85 -8.72
C VAL A 503 -25.52 -4.87 -9.33
N SER A 504 -26.80 -5.21 -9.25
CA SER A 504 -27.92 -4.32 -9.53
C SER A 504 -28.65 -4.08 -8.21
N LEU A 505 -28.46 -2.90 -7.60
CA LEU A 505 -28.95 -2.63 -6.25
C LEU A 505 -30.46 -2.44 -6.21
N ASP A 506 -31.10 -3.06 -5.22
CA ASP A 506 -32.49 -2.76 -4.88
C ASP A 506 -32.58 -1.33 -4.31
N LEU A 507 -33.26 -0.45 -5.04
CA LEU A 507 -33.33 0.98 -4.69
C LEU A 507 -34.13 1.22 -3.40
N GLY A 508 -35.11 0.37 -3.07
CA GLY A 508 -35.91 0.48 -1.85
C GLY A 508 -35.05 0.18 -0.63
N ARG A 509 -34.37 -0.96 -0.64
CA ARG A 509 -33.45 -1.37 0.44
C ARG A 509 -32.24 -0.44 0.53
N PHE A 510 -31.67 -0.04 -0.61
CA PHE A 510 -30.51 0.84 -0.62
C PHE A 510 -30.85 2.26 -0.13
N ARG A 511 -32.09 2.74 -0.33
CA ARG A 511 -32.59 4.00 0.25
C ARG A 511 -32.43 4.02 1.77
N GLU A 512 -32.69 2.91 2.45
CA GLU A 512 -32.56 2.82 3.91
C GLU A 512 -31.11 3.03 4.36
N THR A 513 -30.15 2.45 3.65
CA THR A 513 -28.71 2.66 3.89
C THR A 513 -28.34 4.14 3.72
N LEU A 514 -28.76 4.76 2.62
CA LEU A 514 -28.51 6.17 2.35
C LEU A 514 -29.18 7.08 3.40
N ALA A 515 -30.40 6.75 3.81
CA ALA A 515 -31.13 7.51 4.84
C ALA A 515 -30.42 7.45 6.19
N ARG A 516 -29.90 6.29 6.61
CA ARG A 516 -29.10 6.15 7.84
C ARG A 516 -27.83 7.00 7.78
N LEU A 517 -27.11 6.97 6.66
CA LEU A 517 -25.91 7.81 6.46
C LEU A 517 -26.26 9.30 6.58
N HIS A 518 -27.34 9.72 5.93
CA HIS A 518 -27.77 11.11 5.90
C HIS A 518 -28.25 11.60 7.27
N SER A 519 -29.06 10.81 7.99
CA SER A 519 -29.53 11.14 9.35
C SER A 519 -28.37 11.36 10.30
N ARG A 520 -27.42 10.42 10.30
CA ARG A 520 -26.24 10.51 11.17
C ARG A 520 -25.39 11.72 10.84
N TRP A 521 -25.21 12.05 9.56
CA TRP A 521 -24.50 13.26 9.16
C TRP A 521 -25.19 14.52 9.73
N LYS A 522 -26.52 14.61 9.65
CA LYS A 522 -27.29 15.73 10.24
C LYS A 522 -27.10 15.83 11.75
N GLU A 523 -27.19 14.72 12.47
CA GLU A 523 -26.98 14.67 13.93
C GLU A 523 -25.60 15.20 14.32
N GLN A 524 -24.58 14.89 13.51
CA GLN A 524 -23.22 15.36 13.75
C GLN A 524 -23.02 16.85 13.49
N GLN A 525 -23.69 17.41 12.49
CA GLN A 525 -23.67 18.85 12.25
C GLN A 525 -24.32 19.59 13.42
N GLN A 526 -25.44 19.07 13.93
CA GLN A 526 -26.15 19.67 15.07
C GLN A 526 -25.32 19.63 16.35
N SER A 527 -24.64 18.52 16.64
CA SER A 527 -23.79 18.42 17.84
C SER A 527 -22.56 19.33 17.79
N GLN A 528 -22.00 19.59 16.59
CA GLN A 528 -20.89 20.53 16.43
C GLN A 528 -21.32 21.99 16.63
N VAL A 529 -22.50 22.38 16.14
CA VAL A 529 -23.05 23.73 16.36
C VAL A 529 -23.32 23.95 17.86
N SER A 530 -23.99 23.01 18.52
CA SER A 530 -24.30 23.14 19.96
C SER A 530 -23.06 23.11 20.87
N GLY A 531 -21.98 22.43 20.47
CA GLY A 531 -20.72 22.41 21.21
C GLY A 531 -19.87 23.67 21.05
N ALA A 532 -19.96 24.34 19.89
CA ALA A 532 -19.26 25.61 19.64
C ALA A 532 -19.91 26.78 20.40
N ASP A 533 -21.23 26.76 20.60
CA ASP A 533 -21.97 27.76 21.38
C ASP A 533 -21.81 27.58 22.91
N ALA A 534 -21.23 26.46 23.37
CA ALA A 534 -21.03 26.14 24.78
C ALA A 534 -19.64 26.52 25.32
N LEU A 535 -18.74 27.06 24.49
CA LEU A 535 -17.46 27.62 24.95
C LEU A 535 -17.70 29.02 25.53
N PRO A 536 -17.35 29.29 26.81
CA PRO A 536 -17.47 30.63 27.35
C PRO A 536 -16.54 31.55 26.55
N ARG A 537 -17.09 32.64 26.02
CA ARG A 537 -16.29 33.76 25.51
C ARG A 537 -15.44 34.27 26.67
N GLN A 538 -14.14 33.97 26.66
CA GLN A 538 -13.15 34.63 27.50
C GLN A 538 -12.55 35.80 26.73
#